data_AF-A0A975ZQZ0-F1
#
_entry.id   AF-A0A975ZQZ0-F1
#
_cell.length_a   1.000
_cell.length_b   1.000
_cell.length_c   1.000
_cell.angle_alpha   90.00
_cell.angle_beta   90.00
_cell.angle_gamma   90.00
#
_symmetry.space_group_name_H-M   'P 1'
#
loop_
_entity.id
_entity.type
_entity.pdbx_description
1 polymer ?
#
loop_
_entity_poly.entity_id
_entity_poly.type
_entity_poly.pdbx_seq_one_letter_code
_entity_poly.pdbx_strand_id
1 'polypeptide(L)'
;MAITCRRRFFPTCYGTEFTSRAILTWTNENDVDWHYIDPGKPQQNAFIESFNGSLRDELLNEEMFDSLDDARHKLALWRYDYNNVRPHSSFGNQAPAEARRALEQFEGSTPRALAQTGDQNYENQTRKLSL
;
A
#
# COMPACT_ATOMS: atom_id res chain seq x y z
N MET A 1 5.89 1.34 -0.66
CA MET A 1 6.06 1.58 0.78
C MET A 1 4.72 1.62 1.48
N ALA A 2 4.45 0.65 2.38
CA ALA A 2 3.28 0.65 3.24
C ALA A 2 3.57 1.53 4.47
N ILE A 3 3.39 2.85 4.30
CA ILE A 3 3.03 3.71 5.44
C ILE A 3 1.55 3.41 5.69
N THR A 4 1.29 2.97 6.90
CA THR A 4 -0.04 2.71 7.43
C THR A 4 -0.86 3.99 7.41
N CYS A 5 -1.80 4.11 6.46
CA CYS A 5 -2.98 4.92 6.69
C CYS A 5 -3.67 4.32 7.93
N ARG A 6 -4.09 5.13 8.91
CA ARG A 6 -4.84 4.67 10.10
C ARG A 6 -6.12 3.91 9.76
N ARG A 7 -6.56 4.04 8.52
CA ARG A 7 -7.59 3.25 7.88
C ARG A 7 -6.88 2.15 7.10
N ARG A 8 -7.20 0.87 7.34
CA ARG A 8 -6.69 -0.23 6.50
C ARG A 8 -7.25 -0.03 5.10
N PHE A 9 -6.62 0.85 4.32
CA PHE A 9 -7.11 1.36 3.06
C PHE A 9 -6.19 0.83 1.97
N PHE A 10 -6.76 0.04 1.07
CA PHE A 10 -6.01 -0.64 0.02
C PHE A 10 -6.49 -0.12 -1.34
N PRO A 11 -5.76 0.81 -1.99
CA PRO A 11 -6.04 1.16 -3.36
C PRO A 11 -5.69 -0.02 -4.27
N THR A 12 -6.70 -0.64 -4.88
CA THR A 12 -6.54 -1.83 -5.72
C THR A 12 -6.79 -1.53 -7.18
N CYS A 13 -6.00 -2.13 -8.06
CA CYS A 13 -6.29 -2.13 -9.49
C CYS A 13 -7.49 -3.05 -9.80
N TYR A 14 -8.05 -2.93 -10.99
CA TYR A 14 -9.17 -3.76 -11.45
C TYR A 14 -8.76 -5.18 -11.88
N GLY A 15 -7.65 -5.71 -11.35
CA GLY A 15 -7.25 -7.10 -11.59
C GLY A 15 -8.32 -8.06 -11.07
N THR A 16 -8.59 -9.14 -11.82
CA THR A 16 -9.64 -10.11 -11.48
C THR A 16 -9.42 -10.80 -10.14
N GLU A 17 -8.17 -10.90 -9.69
CA GLU A 17 -7.79 -11.41 -8.37
C GLU A 17 -8.34 -10.52 -7.23
N PHE A 18 -8.40 -9.20 -7.48
CA PHE A 18 -8.88 -8.20 -6.54
C PHE A 18 -10.40 -7.98 -6.62
N THR A 19 -11.08 -8.50 -7.64
CA THR A 19 -12.56 -8.41 -7.75
C THR A 19 -13.27 -9.67 -7.24
N SER A 20 -12.53 -10.64 -6.71
CA SER A 20 -13.09 -11.91 -6.23
C SER A 20 -13.94 -11.76 -4.96
N ARG A 21 -14.96 -12.62 -4.79
CA ARG A 21 -15.77 -12.60 -3.56
C ARG A 21 -14.96 -12.98 -2.32
N ALA A 22 -13.92 -13.81 -2.48
CA ALA A 22 -13.07 -14.25 -1.39
C ALA A 22 -12.31 -13.07 -0.76
N ILE A 23 -11.70 -12.21 -1.58
CA ILE A 23 -10.95 -11.06 -1.06
C ILE A 23 -11.85 -10.02 -0.41
N LEU A 24 -13.03 -9.78 -1.00
CA LEU A 24 -14.02 -8.84 -0.44
C LEU A 24 -14.65 -9.34 0.88
N THR A 25 -14.79 -10.66 1.03
CA THR A 25 -15.25 -11.26 2.29
C THR A 25 -14.18 -11.09 3.36
N TRP A 26 -12.93 -11.42 3.03
CA TRP A 26 -11.81 -11.27 3.96
C TRP A 26 -11.62 -9.80 4.39
N THR A 27 -11.74 -8.83 3.48
CA THR A 27 -11.61 -7.42 3.86
C THR A 27 -12.71 -6.97 4.81
N ASN A 28 -13.95 -7.41 4.58
CA ASN A 28 -15.06 -7.13 5.48
C ASN A 28 -14.83 -7.72 6.89
N GLU A 29 -14.43 -9.00 6.95
CA GLU A 29 -14.11 -9.69 8.20
C GLU A 29 -12.96 -9.04 8.98
N ASN A 30 -12.04 -8.38 8.27
CA ASN A 30 -10.85 -7.75 8.84
C ASN A 30 -10.96 -6.23 9.01
N ASP A 31 -12.15 -5.64 8.83
CA ASP A 31 -12.38 -4.20 8.92
C ASP A 31 -11.38 -3.40 8.06
N VAL A 32 -11.18 -3.86 6.82
CA VAL A 32 -10.33 -3.25 5.80
C VAL A 32 -11.22 -2.48 4.82
N ASP A 33 -11.06 -1.16 4.77
CA ASP A 33 -11.72 -0.31 3.80
C ASP A 33 -11.16 -0.57 2.39
N TRP A 34 -12.05 -0.99 1.49
CA TRP A 34 -11.73 -1.37 0.12
C TRP A 34 -11.99 -0.23 -0.86
N HIS A 35 -11.04 0.05 -1.76
CA HIS A 35 -11.19 1.12 -2.76
C HIS A 35 -10.45 0.78 -4.06
N TYR A 36 -11.14 0.85 -5.20
CA TYR A 36 -10.51 0.72 -6.51
C TYR A 36 -9.86 2.04 -6.93
N ILE A 37 -8.73 1.98 -7.64
CA ILE A 37 -8.23 3.17 -8.33
C ILE A 37 -9.28 3.69 -9.32
N ASP A 38 -9.30 5.00 -9.55
CA ASP A 38 -10.20 5.60 -10.52
C ASP A 38 -9.84 5.12 -11.95
N PRO A 39 -10.83 4.78 -12.78
CA PRO A 39 -10.58 4.47 -14.18
C PRO A 39 -9.84 5.60 -14.88
N GLY A 40 -8.76 5.28 -15.58
CA GLY A 40 -7.95 6.26 -16.32
C GLY A 40 -7.00 7.10 -15.47
N LYS A 41 -6.79 6.78 -14.17
CA LYS A 41 -5.80 7.44 -13.30
C LYS A 41 -4.65 6.50 -12.89
N PRO A 42 -3.76 6.11 -13.83
CA PRO A 42 -2.63 5.23 -13.52
C PRO A 42 -1.68 5.81 -12.46
N GLN A 43 -1.66 7.13 -12.27
CA GLN A 43 -0.84 7.80 -11.26
C GLN A 43 -1.21 7.37 -9.83
N GLN A 44 -2.44 6.91 -9.58
CA GLN A 44 -2.82 6.36 -8.27
C GLN A 44 -2.11 5.03 -7.95
N ASN A 45 -1.55 4.37 -8.96
CA ASN A 45 -0.78 3.14 -8.85
C ASN A 45 0.74 3.38 -8.86
N ALA A 46 1.19 4.64 -9.00
CA ALA A 46 2.61 4.98 -9.19
C ALA A 46 3.52 4.46 -8.08
N PHE A 47 3.02 4.36 -6.84
CA PHE A 47 3.81 3.86 -5.71
C PHE A 47 4.17 2.38 -5.81
N ILE A 48 3.20 1.53 -6.17
CA ILE A 48 3.47 0.10 -6.31
C ILE A 48 4.25 -0.18 -7.59
N GLU A 49 4.03 0.62 -8.64
CA GLU A 49 4.82 0.54 -9.88
C GLU A 49 6.29 0.89 -9.64
N SER A 50 6.56 1.98 -8.91
CA SER A 50 7.93 2.34 -8.53
C SER A 50 8.59 1.26 -7.67
N PHE A 51 7.86 0.70 -6.68
CA PHE A 51 8.37 -0.40 -5.87
C PHE A 51 8.69 -1.64 -6.71
N ASN A 52 7.78 -2.05 -7.60
CA ASN A 52 7.97 -3.20 -8.47
C ASN A 52 9.14 -2.99 -9.45
N GLY A 53 9.32 -1.76 -9.94
CA GLY A 53 10.48 -1.37 -10.74
C GLY A 53 11.79 -1.58 -9.99
N SER A 54 11.93 -1.00 -8.79
CA SER A 54 13.13 -1.18 -7.96
C SER A 54 13.40 -2.65 -7.62
N LEU A 55 12.37 -3.43 -7.23
CA LEU A 55 12.54 -4.85 -6.95
C LEU A 55 13.06 -5.61 -8.17
N ARG A 56 12.56 -5.28 -9.36
CA ARG A 56 12.95 -5.94 -10.59
C ARG A 56 14.39 -5.62 -10.95
N ASP A 57 14.71 -4.32 -10.98
CA ASP A 57 15.99 -3.83 -11.46
C ASP A 57 17.13 -4.13 -10.51
N GLU A 58 16.87 -4.24 -9.20
CA GLU A 58 17.93 -4.39 -8.19
C GLU A 58 18.08 -5.80 -7.65
N LEU A 59 17.06 -6.64 -7.80
CA LEU A 59 17.09 -8.01 -7.30
C LEU A 59 16.79 -9.01 -8.39
N LEU A 60 15.61 -8.96 -8.99
CA LEU A 60 15.16 -10.05 -9.87
C LEU A 60 15.97 -10.15 -11.17
N ASN A 61 16.49 -9.03 -11.66
CA ASN A 61 17.32 -9.01 -12.88
C ASN A 61 18.82 -9.24 -12.59
N GLU A 62 19.27 -8.99 -11.36
CA GLU A 62 20.69 -9.05 -10.98
C GLU A 62 21.07 -10.38 -10.33
N GLU A 63 20.11 -11.08 -9.71
CA GLU A 63 20.35 -12.31 -8.97
C GLU A 63 19.93 -13.55 -9.76
N MET A 64 20.79 -14.58 -9.72
CA MET A 64 20.40 -15.95 -10.05
C MET A 64 19.87 -16.64 -8.80
N PHE A 65 18.76 -17.38 -8.93
CA PHE A 65 18.16 -18.12 -7.83
C PHE A 65 18.40 -19.61 -7.99
N ASP A 66 19.10 -20.22 -7.05
CA ASP A 66 19.45 -21.65 -7.11
C ASP A 66 18.32 -22.55 -6.60
N SER A 67 17.44 -22.01 -5.75
CA SER A 67 16.28 -22.71 -5.19
C SER A 67 15.21 -21.72 -4.70
N LEU A 68 14.02 -22.24 -4.35
CA LEU A 68 12.98 -21.43 -3.73
C LEU A 68 13.40 -20.87 -2.36
N ASP A 69 14.17 -21.62 -1.58
CA ASP A 69 14.64 -21.14 -0.28
C ASP A 69 15.71 -20.07 -0.43
N ASP A 70 16.58 -20.18 -1.44
CA ASP A 70 17.52 -19.13 -1.81
C ASP A 70 16.78 -17.85 -2.25
N ALA A 71 15.77 -17.98 -3.13
CA ALA A 71 14.94 -16.85 -3.54
C ALA A 71 14.25 -16.17 -2.35
N ARG A 72 13.67 -16.94 -1.42
CA ARG A 72 13.07 -16.39 -0.18
C ARG A 72 14.08 -15.67 0.68
N HIS A 73 15.30 -16.21 0.81
CA HIS A 73 16.36 -15.60 1.59
C HIS A 73 16.80 -14.26 0.99
N LYS A 74 17.11 -14.23 -0.30
CA LYS A 74 17.51 -13.01 -1.03
C LYS A 74 16.41 -11.95 -1.02
N LEU A 75 15.15 -12.35 -1.22
CA LEU A 75 14.00 -11.45 -1.10
C LEU A 75 13.85 -10.87 0.32
N ALA A 76 14.07 -11.67 1.36
CA ALA A 76 13.99 -11.21 2.74
C ALA A 76 15.09 -10.18 3.06
N LEU A 77 16.31 -10.41 2.57
CA LEU A 77 17.43 -9.47 2.69
C LEU A 77 17.14 -8.16 1.96
N TRP A 78 16.74 -8.23 0.69
CA TRP A 78 16.40 -7.04 -0.09
C TRP A 78 15.25 -6.25 0.54
N ARG A 79 14.21 -6.93 1.03
CA ARG A 79 13.11 -6.29 1.76
C ARG A 79 13.60 -5.59 3.03
N TYR A 80 14.53 -6.19 3.77
CA TYR A 80 15.11 -5.58 4.96
C TYR A 80 15.88 -4.31 4.59
N ASP A 81 16.75 -4.39 3.59
CA ASP A 81 17.55 -3.26 3.11
C ASP A 81 16.66 -2.11 2.63
N TYR A 82 15.70 -2.40 1.74
CA TYR A 82 14.76 -1.42 1.20
C TYR A 82 14.00 -0.65 2.29
N ASN A 83 13.59 -1.35 3.35
CA ASN A 83 12.76 -0.75 4.42
C ASN A 83 13.55 -0.11 5.56
N ASN A 84 14.78 -0.56 5.85
CA ASN A 84 15.51 -0.15 7.05
C ASN A 84 16.80 0.62 6.78
N VAL A 85 17.38 0.47 5.59
CA VAL A 85 18.71 1.01 5.27
C VAL A 85 18.63 2.04 4.14
N ARG A 86 17.85 1.74 3.10
CA ARG A 86 17.84 2.56 1.89
C ARG A 86 17.18 3.92 2.11
N PRO A 87 17.87 5.05 1.84
CA PRO A 87 17.27 6.36 1.86
C PRO A 87 16.41 6.58 0.61
N HIS A 88 15.21 7.14 0.77
CA HIS A 88 14.33 7.48 -0.36
C HIS A 88 14.11 9.00 -0.39
N SER A 89 14.30 9.60 -1.55
CA SER A 89 14.12 11.05 -1.75
C SER A 89 12.70 11.52 -1.41
N SER A 90 11.69 10.68 -1.64
CA SER A 90 10.29 10.96 -1.27
C SER A 90 10.07 11.11 0.24
N PHE A 91 10.97 10.60 1.08
CA PHE A 91 10.92 10.74 2.55
C PHE A 91 12.06 11.60 3.08
N GLY A 92 12.52 12.58 2.32
CA GLY A 92 13.59 13.48 2.75
C GLY A 92 14.92 12.77 2.95
N ASN A 93 15.21 11.75 2.13
CA ASN A 93 16.38 10.87 2.22
C ASN A 93 16.44 10.02 3.50
N GLN A 94 15.30 9.71 4.10
CA GLN A 94 15.20 8.76 5.21
C GLN A 94 14.80 7.37 4.71
N ALA A 95 15.12 6.34 5.49
CA ALA A 95 14.61 5.00 5.24
C ALA A 95 13.12 4.89 5.59
N PRO A 96 12.36 3.98 4.96
CA PRO A 96 10.93 3.79 5.23
C PRO A 96 10.58 3.59 6.70
N ALA A 97 11.40 2.82 7.42
CA ALA A 97 11.23 2.56 8.84
C ALA A 97 11.45 3.84 9.69
N GLU A 98 12.38 4.70 9.29
CA GLU A 98 12.64 5.97 9.98
C GLU A 98 11.51 6.96 9.74
N ALA A 99 11.07 7.09 8.48
CA ALA A 99 9.93 7.93 8.12
C ALA A 99 8.65 7.50 8.87
N ARG A 100 8.42 6.19 9.01
CA ARG A 100 7.31 5.65 9.81
C ARG A 100 7.42 6.09 11.28
N ARG A 101 8.59 5.92 11.90
CA ARG A 101 8.80 6.30 13.32
C ARG A 101 8.60 7.80 13.53
N ALA A 102 9.05 8.63 12.59
CA ALA A 102 8.85 10.08 12.66
C ALA A 102 7.36 10.46 12.61
N LEU A 103 6.56 9.79 11.77
CA LEU A 103 5.11 9.98 11.71
C LEU A 103 4.42 9.57 13.02
N GLU A 104 4.78 8.42 13.59
CA GLU A 104 4.24 7.94 14.87
C GLU A 104 4.53 8.93 16.02
N GLN A 105 5.72 9.53 16.04
CA GLN A 105 6.11 10.54 17.03
C GLN A 105 5.34 11.86 16.87
N PHE A 106 5.11 12.30 15.63
CA PHE A 106 4.34 13.51 15.34
C PHE A 106 2.86 13.37 15.75
N GLU A 107 2.28 12.19 15.54
CA GLU A 107 0.91 11.88 15.96
C GLU A 107 0.74 11.74 17.48
N GLY A 108 1.82 11.47 18.22
CA GLY A 108 1.80 11.35 19.68
C GLY A 108 1.72 12.69 20.45
N SER A 109 1.82 13.84 19.77
CA SER A 109 2.02 15.15 20.41
C SER A 109 0.98 16.23 20.10
N THR A 110 -0.18 15.92 19.51
CA THR A 110 -1.26 16.91 19.29
C THR A 110 -2.58 16.54 20.00
N PRO A 111 -3.16 17.44 20.81
CA PRO A 111 -4.50 17.23 21.36
C PRO A 111 -5.53 17.37 20.24
N ARG A 112 -6.34 16.32 20.09
CA ARG A 112 -7.56 16.19 19.26
C ARG A 112 -8.25 17.54 18.98
N ALA A 113 -7.94 18.16 17.83
CA ALA A 113 -8.65 19.34 17.34
C ALA A 113 -9.45 18.96 16.08
N LEU A 114 -10.75 18.72 16.33
CA LEU A 114 -11.92 18.79 15.46
C LEU A 114 -11.68 19.02 13.95
N ALA A 115 -11.64 17.94 13.17
CA ALA A 115 -12.10 18.01 11.78
C ALA A 115 -13.63 17.95 11.79
N GLN A 116 -14.27 19.03 11.35
CA GLN A 116 -15.72 19.11 11.19
C GLN A 116 -16.17 18.02 10.22
N THR A 117 -17.12 17.19 10.68
CA THR A 117 -17.83 16.22 9.85
C THR A 117 -18.72 16.96 8.87
N GLY A 118 -18.15 17.37 7.74
CA GLY A 118 -18.93 17.70 6.54
C GLY A 118 -19.47 16.39 5.99
N ASP A 119 -20.78 16.19 6.13
CA ASP A 119 -21.55 15.07 5.59
C ASP A 119 -21.43 15.04 4.05
N GLN A 120 -20.41 14.36 3.53
CA GLN A 120 -20.31 14.07 2.11
C GLN A 120 -21.16 12.83 1.82
N ASN A 121 -22.44 13.08 1.52
CA ASN A 121 -23.35 12.13 0.91
C ASN A 121 -22.78 11.65 -0.43
N TYR A 122 -22.03 10.56 -0.42
CA TYR A 122 -21.71 9.78 -1.60
C TYR A 122 -22.89 8.85 -1.87
N GLU A 123 -23.71 9.20 -2.87
CA GLU A 123 -24.75 8.33 -3.41
C GLU A 123 -24.13 7.01 -3.88
N ASN A 124 -24.42 5.94 -3.15
CA ASN A 124 -24.13 4.57 -3.55
C ASN A 124 -24.99 4.24 -4.79
N GLN A 125 -24.43 4.41 -5.99
CA GLN A 125 -25.07 4.04 -7.26
C GLN A 125 -25.15 2.52 -7.49
N THR A 126 -25.38 1.72 -6.44
CA THR A 126 -25.61 0.26 -6.54
C THR A 126 -27.09 -0.13 -6.54
N ARG A 127 -28.03 0.81 -6.61
CA ARG A 127 -29.45 0.51 -6.81
C ARG A 127 -29.90 0.85 -8.23
N LYS A 128 -29.58 -0.04 -9.18
CA LYS A 128 -30.42 -0.37 -10.36
C LYS A 128 -29.75 -1.48 -11.20
N LEU A 129 -29.76 -2.69 -10.66
CA LEU A 129 -29.79 -3.91 -11.47
C LEU A 129 -30.93 -4.75 -10.91
N SER A 130 -32.16 -4.32 -11.21
CA SER A 130 -33.33 -5.18 -11.16
C SER A 130 -33.25 -6.15 -12.34
N LEU A 131 -33.44 -7.44 -12.04
CA LEU A 131 -33.72 -8.52 -12.99
C LEU A 131 -34.82 -8.15 -13.99
#